data_AF-A0A7K2ZZQ6-F1
#
_entry.id   AF-A0A7K2ZZQ6-F1
#
_cell.length_a   1.000
_cell.length_b   1.000
_cell.length_c   1.000
_cell.angle_alpha   90.00
_cell.angle_beta   90.00
_cell.angle_gamma   90.00
#
_symmetry.space_group_name_H-M   'P 1'
#
loop_
_entity.id
_entity.type
_entity.pdbx_description
1 polymer ?
#
loop_
_entity_poly.entity_id
_entity_poly.type
_entity_poly.pdbx_seq_one_letter_code
_entity_poly.pdbx_strand_id
1 'polypeptide(L)'
;MSERAHGSAGPTPPAPWRPVLLRLTDPRDRARFDSLLASGSVRELHDRIEDQLAELVRCLDPGAAPDGPAHAAAVADLLAGTELQQYGSWVWYPWSRRLVHVLPEREFRRVRTDRNRDKITCVEQELLLGRRIGVVGLSVGNSAALTCAMEGVGGSFRLADFDHIGLSNLNRLRAGVHDLGVAKTVLCARQMYETDPYLDIELWSEGLTEDTLDAFFGADGSDGAALDLVVEECDTPWVKTAVREHARVRRVPVLMDANDRGMLDVERFDLEPGRPLFHGRGGGLTAGEVRALGPAATTAYLLDICDEANLSPAMTDALRRIGTTLASWPQLASGVVLGGALVTDTARRVLLGHPVASGRYYVDLEELVGHAKTPATVGATP
;
A
#
# COMPACT_ATOMS: atom_id res chain seq x y z
N MET A 1 24.48 -29.03 31.21
CA MET A 1 23.04 -29.12 31.53
C MET A 1 22.63 -27.84 32.25
N SER A 2 22.03 -26.91 31.52
CA SER A 2 21.29 -25.78 32.06
C SER A 2 20.14 -25.55 31.09
N GLU A 3 19.03 -26.22 31.37
CA GLU A 3 17.76 -26.01 30.68
C GLU A 3 17.27 -24.61 31.05
N ARG A 4 17.35 -23.67 30.10
CA ARG A 4 16.54 -22.46 30.17
C ARG A 4 15.13 -22.84 29.74
N ALA A 5 14.27 -22.99 30.74
CA ALA A 5 12.83 -23.08 30.58
C ALA A 5 12.37 -21.95 29.66
N HIS A 6 11.94 -22.31 28.44
CA HIS A 6 11.16 -21.43 27.59
C HIS A 6 9.78 -21.35 28.23
N GLY A 7 9.60 -20.33 29.07
CA GLY A 7 8.27 -19.94 29.51
C GLY A 7 7.45 -19.63 28.26
N SER A 8 6.42 -20.45 28.03
CA SER A 8 5.35 -20.18 27.09
C SER A 8 4.68 -18.88 27.50
N ALA A 9 5.18 -17.75 26.99
CA ALA A 9 4.47 -16.49 27.05
C ALA A 9 3.12 -16.73 26.35
N GLY A 10 2.01 -16.52 27.08
CA GLY A 10 0.69 -16.50 26.46
C GLY A 10 0.65 -15.51 25.28
N PRO A 11 -0.36 -15.59 24.40
CA PRO A 11 -0.43 -14.72 23.23
C PRO A 11 -0.27 -13.27 23.66
N THR A 12 0.80 -12.63 23.19
CA THR A 12 1.03 -11.21 23.43
C THR A 12 -0.15 -10.47 22.78
N PRO A 13 -0.83 -9.55 23.48
CA PRO A 13 -1.95 -8.81 22.89
C PRO A 13 -1.48 -8.17 21.58
N PRO A 14 -2.32 -8.17 20.53
CA PRO A 14 -1.91 -7.65 19.23
C PRO A 14 -1.46 -6.20 19.37
N ALA A 15 -0.30 -5.90 18.77
CA ALA A 15 0.29 -4.57 18.88
C ALA A 15 -0.71 -3.51 18.37
N PRO A 16 -0.90 -2.39 19.09
CA PRO A 16 -1.90 -1.41 18.70
C PRO A 16 -1.52 -0.77 17.38
N TRP A 17 -2.48 -0.66 16.46
CA TRP A 17 -2.21 -0.29 15.07
C TRP A 17 -3.20 0.73 14.50
N ARG A 18 -4.38 0.87 15.11
CA ARG A 18 -5.34 1.94 14.76
C ARG A 18 -5.07 3.19 15.60
N PRO A 19 -5.04 4.39 14.99
CA PRO A 19 -5.05 5.63 15.76
C PRO A 19 -6.42 5.82 16.44
N VAL A 20 -6.47 6.69 17.44
CA VAL A 20 -7.72 7.15 18.03
C VAL A 20 -7.93 8.60 17.63
N LEU A 21 -9.03 8.88 16.93
CA LEU A 21 -9.46 10.22 16.56
C LEU A 21 -10.33 10.79 17.67
N LEU A 22 -9.99 11.95 18.20
CA LEU A 22 -10.69 12.62 19.29
C LEU A 22 -11.12 14.02 18.83
N ARG A 23 -12.43 14.29 18.86
CA ARG A 23 -12.97 15.62 18.56
C ARG A 23 -13.39 16.29 19.85
N LEU A 24 -12.74 17.39 20.24
CA LEU A 24 -12.99 18.00 21.55
C LEU A 24 -14.34 18.71 21.67
N THR A 25 -15.10 18.78 20.57
CA THR A 25 -16.51 19.17 20.55
C THR A 25 -17.45 18.06 21.04
N ASP A 26 -17.05 16.78 21.02
CA ASP A 26 -17.76 15.68 21.69
C ASP A 26 -17.25 15.56 23.15
N PRO A 27 -18.12 15.74 24.17
CA PRO A 27 -17.72 15.63 25.57
C PRO A 27 -17.04 14.30 25.95
N ARG A 28 -17.37 13.20 25.27
CA ARG A 28 -16.75 11.88 25.52
C ARG A 28 -15.31 11.84 25.02
N ASP A 29 -15.06 12.40 23.85
CA ASP A 29 -13.71 12.49 23.29
C ASP A 29 -12.87 13.47 24.08
N ARG A 30 -13.46 14.58 24.56
CA ARG A 30 -12.79 15.50 25.50
C ARG A 30 -12.37 14.79 26.79
N ALA A 31 -13.27 14.03 27.43
CA ALA A 31 -12.92 13.28 28.63
C ALA A 31 -11.79 12.25 28.37
N ARG A 32 -11.79 11.60 27.20
CA ARG A 32 -10.72 10.68 26.78
C ARG A 32 -9.40 11.41 26.55
N PHE A 33 -9.43 12.57 25.89
CA PHE A 33 -8.27 13.42 25.68
C PHE A 33 -7.64 13.85 27.00
N ASP A 34 -8.46 14.36 27.93
CA ASP A 34 -8.00 14.79 29.25
C ASP A 34 -7.40 13.61 30.05
N SER A 35 -8.06 12.45 30.00
CA SER A 35 -7.55 11.21 30.64
C SER A 35 -6.23 10.74 30.02
N LEU A 36 -6.06 10.88 28.70
CA LEU A 36 -4.85 10.47 27.98
C LEU A 36 -3.65 11.37 28.33
N LEU A 37 -3.89 12.66 28.51
CA LEU A 37 -2.87 13.60 29.00
C LEU A 37 -2.52 13.32 30.47
N ALA A 38 -3.53 13.11 31.32
CA ALA A 38 -3.33 12.86 32.75
C ALA A 38 -2.63 11.53 33.05
N SER A 39 -2.79 10.51 32.20
CA SER A 39 -2.15 9.20 32.39
C SER A 39 -0.65 9.19 32.14
N GLY A 40 -0.08 10.25 31.54
CA GLY A 40 1.30 10.27 31.07
C GLY A 40 1.55 9.33 29.89
N SER A 41 0.49 8.82 29.24
CA SER A 41 0.62 7.96 28.06
C SER A 41 1.20 8.74 26.87
N VAL A 42 0.83 10.01 26.70
CA VAL A 42 1.40 10.88 25.66
C VAL A 42 2.86 11.18 25.96
N ARG A 43 3.74 10.80 25.04
CA ARG A 43 5.17 11.12 25.11
C ARG A 43 5.46 12.46 24.43
N GLU A 44 4.84 12.69 23.28
CA GLU A 44 5.05 13.89 22.46
C GLU A 44 3.68 14.44 22.01
N LEU A 45 3.48 15.74 22.18
CA LEU A 45 2.31 16.47 21.70
C LEU A 45 2.73 17.38 20.55
N HIS A 46 2.05 17.26 19.42
CA HIS A 46 2.33 17.99 18.19
C HIS A 46 1.08 18.79 17.81
N ASP A 47 1.01 20.06 18.20
CA ASP A 47 -0.06 20.98 17.81
C ASP A 47 0.46 22.01 16.82
N ARG A 48 0.09 21.84 15.55
CA ARG A 48 0.43 22.73 14.44
C ARG A 48 -0.82 23.10 13.66
N ILE A 49 -1.97 23.23 14.32
CA ILE A 49 -3.24 23.50 13.63
C ILE A 49 -3.25 24.87 12.93
N GLU A 50 -2.57 25.87 13.49
CA GLU A 50 -2.46 27.20 12.89
C GLU A 50 -1.71 27.16 11.54
N ASP A 51 -0.60 26.39 11.46
CA ASP A 51 0.12 26.20 10.20
C ASP A 51 -0.77 25.55 9.14
N GLN A 52 -1.55 24.53 9.55
CA GLN A 52 -2.44 23.80 8.66
C GLN A 52 -3.60 24.67 8.17
N LEU A 53 -4.18 25.52 9.04
CA LEU A 53 -5.18 26.51 8.66
C LEU A 53 -4.62 27.52 7.67
N ALA A 54 -3.38 27.97 7.89
CA ALA A 54 -2.72 28.87 6.95
C ALA A 54 -2.50 28.21 5.58
N GLU A 55 -2.15 26.92 5.54
CA GLU A 55 -2.10 26.13 4.29
C GLU A 55 -3.48 26.00 3.64
N LEU A 56 -4.52 25.69 4.41
CA LEU A 56 -5.89 25.58 3.91
C LEU A 56 -6.37 26.88 3.27
N VAL A 57 -6.15 28.03 3.91
CA VAL A 57 -6.48 29.34 3.31
C VAL A 57 -5.74 29.53 1.99
N ARG A 58 -4.45 29.19 1.90
CA ARG A 58 -3.69 29.26 0.64
C ARG A 58 -4.24 28.32 -0.44
N CYS A 59 -4.73 27.13 -0.07
CA CYS A 59 -5.35 26.20 -1.02
C CYS A 59 -6.70 26.71 -1.55
N LEU A 60 -7.44 27.48 -0.73
CA LEU A 60 -8.74 28.05 -1.07
C LEU A 60 -8.63 29.38 -1.83
N ASP A 61 -7.65 30.20 -1.47
CA ASP A 61 -7.32 31.47 -2.13
C ASP A 61 -5.80 31.63 -2.31
N PRO A 62 -5.23 31.07 -3.40
CA PRO A 62 -3.78 31.17 -3.68
C PRO A 62 -3.30 32.59 -3.97
N GLY A 63 -4.21 33.51 -4.30
CA GLY A 63 -3.89 34.90 -4.63
C GLY A 63 -3.77 35.80 -3.39
N ALA A 64 -4.27 35.34 -2.23
CA ALA A 64 -4.18 36.09 -0.99
C ALA A 64 -2.73 36.23 -0.52
N ALA A 65 -2.38 37.45 -0.08
CA ALA A 65 -1.09 37.69 0.55
C ALA A 65 -1.00 36.89 1.86
N PRO A 66 0.09 36.13 2.09
CA PRO A 66 0.30 35.44 3.36
C PRO A 66 0.40 36.44 4.51
N ASP A 67 -0.10 36.04 5.68
CA ASP A 67 0.07 36.75 6.95
C ASP A 67 -0.51 38.20 6.99
N GLY A 68 -1.40 38.54 6.06
CA GLY A 68 -2.11 39.83 6.04
C GLY A 68 -3.46 39.82 6.77
N PRO A 69 -4.10 41.00 6.96
CA PRO A 69 -5.42 41.09 7.59
C PRO A 69 -6.50 40.25 6.89
N ALA A 70 -6.42 40.11 5.56
CA ALA A 70 -7.33 39.26 4.78
C ALA A 70 -7.14 37.76 5.10
N HIS A 71 -5.89 37.32 5.31
CA HIS A 71 -5.60 35.94 5.71
C HIS A 71 -6.15 35.65 7.10
N ALA A 72 -5.92 36.55 8.07
CA ALA A 72 -6.45 36.41 9.42
C ALA A 72 -7.99 36.37 9.44
N ALA A 73 -8.65 37.18 8.61
CA ALA A 73 -10.09 37.14 8.43
C ALA A 73 -10.56 35.79 7.86
N ALA A 74 -9.89 35.27 6.83
CA ALA A 74 -10.22 33.97 6.25
C ALA A 74 -10.05 32.81 7.25
N VAL A 75 -9.01 32.83 8.10
CA VAL A 75 -8.87 31.85 9.19
C VAL A 75 -10.01 31.97 10.21
N ALA A 76 -10.36 33.20 10.61
CA ALA A 76 -11.47 33.42 11.53
C ALA A 76 -12.82 32.93 10.96
N ASP A 77 -13.03 33.12 9.66
CA ASP A 77 -14.22 32.63 8.94
C ASP A 77 -14.26 31.09 8.91
N LEU A 78 -13.12 30.43 8.64
CA LEU A 78 -13.01 28.97 8.69
C LEU A 78 -13.32 28.41 10.08
N LEU A 79 -12.79 29.05 11.14
CA LEU A 79 -13.05 28.64 12.51
C LEU A 79 -14.53 28.81 12.90
N ALA A 80 -15.23 29.79 12.31
CA ALA A 80 -16.64 30.08 12.58
C ALA A 80 -16.96 30.22 14.08
N GLY A 81 -16.04 30.81 14.85
CA GLY A 81 -16.15 30.96 16.31
C GLY A 81 -15.76 29.73 17.14
N THR A 82 -15.34 28.63 16.51
CA THR A 82 -14.76 27.46 17.18
C THR A 82 -13.38 27.80 17.72
N GLU A 83 -13.11 27.43 18.97
CA GLU A 83 -11.76 27.56 19.54
C GLU A 83 -10.76 26.67 18.77
N LEU A 84 -9.53 27.14 18.59
CA LEU A 84 -8.48 26.41 17.86
C LEU A 84 -8.34 24.96 18.32
N GLN A 85 -8.25 24.72 19.64
CA GLN A 85 -8.11 23.37 20.21
C GLN A 85 -9.28 22.43 19.90
N GLN A 86 -10.44 22.98 19.56
CA GLN A 86 -11.65 22.24 19.23
C GLN A 86 -11.85 22.08 17.72
N TYR A 87 -11.04 22.75 16.90
CA TYR A 87 -11.14 22.74 15.44
C TYR A 87 -10.37 21.56 14.84
N GLY A 88 -11.09 20.60 14.27
CA GLY A 88 -10.49 19.39 13.70
C GLY A 88 -10.46 18.21 14.66
N SER A 89 -9.39 17.43 14.59
CA SER A 89 -9.24 16.17 15.33
C SER A 89 -7.88 16.10 16.01
N TRP A 90 -7.86 15.58 17.23
CA TRP A 90 -6.64 15.12 17.90
C TRP A 90 -6.45 13.63 17.61
N VAL A 91 -5.34 13.29 16.98
CA VAL A 91 -5.00 11.92 16.59
C VAL A 91 -3.99 11.36 17.57
N TRP A 92 -4.41 10.33 18.32
CA TRP A 92 -3.53 9.58 19.19
C TRP A 92 -2.96 8.36 18.47
N TYR A 93 -1.63 8.30 18.36
CA TYR A 93 -0.88 7.17 17.81
C TYR A 93 -0.28 6.33 18.95
N PRO A 94 -0.96 5.26 19.41
CA PRO A 94 -0.55 4.51 20.59
C PRO A 94 0.83 3.84 20.47
N TRP A 95 1.26 3.49 19.25
CA TRP A 95 2.56 2.84 19.02
C TRP A 95 3.75 3.79 19.15
N SER A 96 3.60 5.05 18.72
CA SER A 96 4.65 6.07 18.82
C SER A 96 4.50 6.96 20.05
N ARG A 97 3.37 6.83 20.75
CA ARG A 97 2.95 7.66 21.88
C ARG A 97 2.87 9.14 21.53
N ARG A 98 2.46 9.46 20.31
CA ARG A 98 2.30 10.83 19.79
C ARG A 98 0.84 11.22 19.75
N LEU A 99 0.55 12.43 20.21
CA LEU A 99 -0.76 13.07 20.07
C LEU A 99 -0.61 14.25 19.11
N VAL A 100 -1.32 14.23 17.99
CA VAL A 100 -1.14 15.19 16.89
C VAL A 100 -2.46 15.89 16.58
N HIS A 101 -2.46 17.22 16.52
CA HIS A 101 -3.63 18.01 16.16
C HIS A 101 -3.69 18.23 14.65
N VAL A 102 -4.77 17.82 13.99
CA VAL A 102 -4.93 17.92 12.54
C VAL A 102 -6.28 18.50 12.14
N LEU A 103 -6.32 19.11 10.95
CA LEU A 103 -7.56 19.61 10.32
C LEU A 103 -8.66 18.52 10.26
N PRO A 104 -9.95 18.91 10.19
CA PRO A 104 -11.04 18.00 9.85
C PRO A 104 -10.76 17.21 8.56
N GLU A 105 -11.25 15.97 8.48
CA GLU A 105 -10.92 15.01 7.39
C GLU A 105 -10.91 15.62 5.98
N ARG A 106 -11.99 16.32 5.59
CA ARG A 106 -12.11 16.91 4.26
C ARG A 106 -11.03 17.96 3.99
N GLU A 107 -10.75 18.81 4.97
CA GLU A 107 -9.77 19.88 4.88
C GLU A 107 -8.34 19.34 4.92
N PHE A 108 -8.08 18.36 5.79
CA PHE A 108 -6.80 17.66 5.86
C PHE A 108 -6.45 17.04 4.51
N ARG A 109 -7.36 16.28 3.90
CA ARG A 109 -7.14 15.67 2.59
C ARG A 109 -7.01 16.72 1.50
N ARG A 110 -7.81 17.79 1.55
CA ARG A 110 -7.72 18.91 0.60
C ARG A 110 -6.33 19.55 0.59
N VAL A 111 -5.77 19.87 1.76
CA VAL A 111 -4.43 20.46 1.87
C VAL A 111 -3.38 19.47 1.39
N ARG A 112 -3.44 18.21 1.87
CA ARG A 112 -2.46 17.16 1.53
C ARG A 112 -2.36 16.91 0.03
N THR A 113 -3.48 16.94 -0.70
CA THR A 113 -3.53 16.65 -2.14
C THR A 113 -3.61 17.92 -3.00
N ASP A 114 -3.41 19.12 -2.44
CA ASP A 114 -3.51 20.36 -3.23
C ASP A 114 -2.49 20.39 -4.39
N ARG A 115 -1.29 19.86 -4.16
CA ARG A 115 -0.24 19.74 -5.19
C ARG A 115 -0.44 18.60 -6.19
N ASN A 116 -1.47 17.77 -6.00
CA ASN A 116 -1.89 16.78 -7.00
C ASN A 116 -2.84 17.38 -8.03
N ARG A 117 -3.45 18.54 -7.73
CA ARG A 117 -4.48 19.16 -8.57
C ARG A 117 -4.00 19.33 -10.01
N ASP A 118 -4.93 19.15 -10.94
CA ASP A 118 -4.76 19.15 -12.40
C ASP A 118 -3.99 17.95 -12.98
N LYS A 119 -3.17 17.24 -12.18
CA LYS A 119 -2.77 15.86 -12.50
C LYS A 119 -3.82 14.85 -12.05
N ILE A 120 -4.48 15.16 -10.94
CA ILE A 120 -5.67 14.52 -10.39
C ILE A 120 -6.62 15.66 -10.02
N THR A 121 -7.71 15.80 -10.74
CA THR A 121 -8.73 16.83 -10.43
C THR A 121 -9.36 16.55 -9.07
N CYS A 122 -10.01 17.56 -8.47
CA CYS A 122 -10.70 17.38 -7.18
C CYS A 122 -11.76 16.27 -7.23
N VAL A 123 -12.49 16.19 -8.34
CA VAL A 123 -13.52 15.18 -8.57
C VAL A 123 -12.89 13.79 -8.69
N GLU A 124 -11.81 13.65 -9.44
CA GLU A 124 -11.05 12.39 -9.53
C GLU A 124 -10.47 11.97 -8.18
N GLN A 125 -9.96 12.91 -7.39
CA GLN A 125 -9.43 12.63 -6.05
C GLN A 125 -10.54 12.10 -5.12
N GLU A 126 -11.73 12.70 -5.14
CA GLU A 126 -12.88 12.22 -4.38
C GLU A 126 -13.32 10.82 -4.85
N LEU A 127 -13.36 10.57 -6.17
CA LEU A 127 -13.64 9.26 -6.73
C LEU A 127 -12.63 8.21 -6.27
N LEU A 128 -11.34 8.55 -6.26
CA LEU A 128 -10.25 7.67 -5.82
C LEU A 128 -10.33 7.36 -4.32
N LEU A 129 -10.61 8.36 -3.49
CA LEU A 129 -10.80 8.17 -2.04
C LEU A 129 -12.02 7.31 -1.72
N GLY A 130 -13.01 7.26 -2.61
CA GLY A 130 -14.14 6.33 -2.50
C GLY A 130 -13.81 4.88 -2.82
N ARG A 131 -12.59 4.57 -3.29
CA ARG A 131 -12.20 3.21 -3.70
C ARG A 131 -11.63 2.38 -2.57
N ARG A 132 -11.85 1.08 -2.67
CA ARG A 132 -11.30 0.05 -1.80
C ARG A 132 -10.27 -0.80 -2.53
N ILE A 133 -9.05 -0.84 -2.00
CA ILE A 133 -7.91 -1.57 -2.59
C ILE A 133 -7.49 -2.72 -1.68
N GLY A 134 -7.41 -3.93 -2.23
CA GLY A 134 -6.77 -5.06 -1.55
C GLY A 134 -5.27 -5.09 -1.85
N VAL A 135 -4.43 -5.34 -0.86
CA VAL A 135 -2.99 -5.55 -1.02
C VAL A 135 -2.61 -6.87 -0.37
N VAL A 136 -2.16 -7.83 -1.17
CA VAL A 136 -1.82 -9.20 -0.74
C VAL A 136 -0.31 -9.39 -0.83
N GLY A 137 0.37 -9.54 0.29
CA GLY A 137 1.83 -9.48 0.39
C GLY A 137 2.31 -8.06 0.65
N LEU A 138 2.98 -7.85 1.79
CA LEU A 138 3.36 -6.55 2.32
C LEU A 138 4.87 -6.42 2.52
N SER A 139 5.67 -7.25 1.85
CA SER A 139 7.07 -6.92 1.62
C SER A 139 7.16 -5.90 0.48
N VAL A 140 6.99 -6.33 -0.77
CA VAL A 140 7.01 -5.44 -1.94
C VAL A 140 5.75 -4.57 -1.98
N GLY A 141 4.57 -5.17 -1.74
CA GLY A 141 3.29 -4.47 -1.76
C GLY A 141 3.14 -3.34 -0.73
N ASN A 142 3.99 -3.28 0.31
CA ASN A 142 4.05 -2.12 1.20
C ASN A 142 4.40 -0.85 0.42
N SER A 143 5.31 -0.91 -0.56
CA SER A 143 5.66 0.26 -1.36
C SER A 143 4.45 0.78 -2.14
N ALA A 144 3.67 -0.10 -2.75
CA ALA A 144 2.44 0.28 -3.45
C ALA A 144 1.39 0.87 -2.49
N ALA A 145 1.16 0.22 -1.35
CA ALA A 145 0.20 0.71 -0.35
C ALA A 145 0.54 2.12 0.17
N LEU A 146 1.83 2.36 0.47
CA LEU A 146 2.29 3.67 0.93
C LEU A 146 2.19 4.74 -0.16
N THR A 147 2.59 4.42 -1.39
CA THR A 147 2.51 5.37 -2.50
C THR A 147 1.06 5.69 -2.84
N CYS A 148 0.15 4.70 -2.85
CA CYS A 148 -1.29 4.91 -2.94
C CYS A 148 -1.83 5.83 -1.85
N ALA A 149 -1.48 5.59 -0.58
CA ALA A 149 -1.91 6.44 0.53
C ALA A 149 -1.41 7.88 0.36
N MET A 150 -0.14 8.07 -0.02
CA MET A 150 0.47 9.39 -0.28
C MET A 150 -0.22 10.16 -1.42
N GLU A 151 -0.56 9.48 -2.52
CA GLU A 151 -1.22 10.08 -3.69
C GLU A 151 -2.74 10.23 -3.51
N GLY A 152 -3.32 9.59 -2.48
CA GLY A 152 -4.76 9.55 -2.22
C GLY A 152 -5.52 8.63 -3.19
N VAL A 153 -4.86 7.57 -3.64
CA VAL A 153 -5.44 6.49 -4.47
C VAL A 153 -5.99 5.43 -3.53
N GLY A 154 -7.31 5.41 -3.34
CA GLY A 154 -7.99 4.59 -2.34
C GLY A 154 -8.14 5.32 -1.00
N GLY A 155 -9.33 5.20 -0.40
CA GLY A 155 -9.58 5.63 0.99
C GLY A 155 -9.85 4.44 1.93
N SER A 156 -10.04 3.25 1.36
CA SER A 156 -10.23 2.01 2.09
C SER A 156 -9.25 0.94 1.62
N PHE A 157 -8.68 0.16 2.54
CA PHE A 157 -7.66 -0.84 2.24
C PHE A 157 -7.87 -2.14 3.01
N ARG A 158 -7.65 -3.26 2.33
CA ARG A 158 -7.52 -4.58 2.96
C ARG A 158 -6.08 -5.04 2.82
N LEU A 159 -5.37 -5.19 3.94
CA LEU A 159 -3.94 -5.53 3.96
C LEU A 159 -3.77 -6.98 4.43
N ALA A 160 -3.26 -7.85 3.57
CA ALA A 160 -3.10 -9.28 3.85
C ALA A 160 -1.63 -9.71 3.81
N ASP A 161 -1.11 -10.18 4.93
CA ASP A 161 0.21 -10.81 5.05
C ASP A 161 0.27 -11.54 6.40
N PHE A 162 0.85 -12.74 6.43
CA PHE A 162 0.97 -13.56 7.64
C PHE A 162 2.33 -13.40 8.36
N ASP A 163 3.29 -12.75 7.71
CA ASP A 163 4.65 -12.63 8.23
C ASP A 163 4.81 -11.46 9.20
N HIS A 164 5.89 -11.59 9.97
CA HIS A 164 6.44 -10.52 10.79
C HIS A 164 7.72 -9.97 10.14
N ILE A 165 8.09 -8.75 10.49
CA ILE A 165 9.29 -8.10 9.96
C ILE A 165 10.53 -8.81 10.49
N GLY A 166 11.32 -9.37 9.58
CA GLY A 166 12.66 -9.87 9.81
C GLY A 166 13.74 -8.87 9.40
N LEU A 167 14.95 -9.06 9.91
CA LEU A 167 16.11 -8.22 9.55
C LEU A 167 16.41 -8.26 8.05
N SER A 168 16.22 -9.43 7.43
CA SER A 168 16.38 -9.63 5.98
C SER A 168 15.35 -8.87 5.13
N ASN A 169 14.28 -8.31 5.72
CA ASN A 169 13.32 -7.48 5.00
C ASN A 169 13.77 -6.02 4.90
N LEU A 170 14.61 -5.53 5.82
CA LEU A 170 14.98 -4.11 5.90
C LEU A 170 15.76 -3.58 4.70
N ASN A 171 16.18 -4.45 3.78
CA ASN A 171 16.79 -4.04 2.51
C ASN A 171 15.77 -3.50 1.50
N ARG A 172 14.47 -3.77 1.68
CA ARG A 172 13.42 -3.45 0.69
C ARG A 172 12.06 -3.08 1.28
N LEU A 173 11.78 -3.51 2.50
CA LEU A 173 10.64 -3.07 3.29
C LEU A 173 11.05 -1.86 4.11
N ARG A 174 10.34 -0.74 3.95
CA ARG A 174 10.60 0.48 4.73
C ARG A 174 10.17 0.24 6.17
N ALA A 175 11.11 0.04 7.10
CA ALA A 175 10.82 -0.11 8.52
C ALA A 175 12.02 0.33 9.38
N GLY A 176 11.78 0.67 10.65
CA GLY A 176 12.85 0.89 11.61
C GLY A 176 13.39 -0.43 12.16
N VAL A 177 14.64 -0.45 12.61
CA VAL A 177 15.21 -1.62 13.32
C VAL A 177 14.42 -1.97 14.59
N HIS A 178 13.74 -1.00 15.19
CA HIS A 178 12.88 -1.19 16.35
C HIS A 178 11.53 -1.86 16.04
N ASP A 179 11.19 -2.05 14.76
CA ASP A 179 9.98 -2.73 14.31
C ASP A 179 10.18 -4.24 14.08
N LEU A 180 11.37 -4.78 14.32
CA LEU A 180 11.61 -6.23 14.18
C LEU A 180 10.62 -7.05 15.01
N GLY A 181 10.01 -8.04 14.38
CA GLY A 181 8.98 -8.88 15.00
C GLY A 181 7.58 -8.25 15.04
N VAL A 182 7.36 -7.05 14.49
CA VAL A 182 6.00 -6.52 14.26
C VAL A 182 5.41 -7.17 13.01
N ALA A 183 4.11 -7.50 13.02
CA ALA A 183 3.41 -8.03 11.85
C ALA A 183 3.48 -7.03 10.69
N LYS A 184 3.71 -7.51 9.45
CA LYS A 184 3.82 -6.63 8.27
C LYS A 184 2.52 -5.84 8.02
N THR A 185 1.36 -6.45 8.29
CA THR A 185 0.04 -5.78 8.23
C THR A 185 -0.02 -4.58 9.18
N VAL A 186 0.45 -4.75 10.42
CA VAL A 186 0.49 -3.69 11.44
C VAL A 186 1.44 -2.57 11.05
N LEU A 187 2.65 -2.88 10.57
CA LEU A 187 3.59 -1.86 10.11
C LEU A 187 3.01 -1.03 8.97
N CYS A 188 2.51 -1.69 7.93
CA CYS A 188 1.95 -1.02 6.77
C CYS A 188 0.79 -0.09 7.19
N ALA A 189 -0.13 -0.58 8.03
CA ALA A 189 -1.24 0.23 8.52
C ALA A 189 -0.78 1.45 9.32
N ARG A 190 0.18 1.28 10.23
CA ARG A 190 0.74 2.40 11.02
C ARG A 190 1.33 3.48 10.12
N GLN A 191 2.12 3.10 9.13
CA GLN A 191 2.73 4.03 8.18
C GLN A 191 1.69 4.76 7.31
N MET A 192 0.65 4.05 6.88
CA MET A 192 -0.45 4.64 6.15
C MET A 192 -1.24 5.62 7.02
N TYR A 193 -1.54 5.26 8.27
CA TYR A 193 -2.21 6.13 9.24
C TYR A 193 -1.39 7.37 9.62
N GLU A 194 -0.06 7.26 9.65
CA GLU A 194 0.83 8.40 9.84
C GLU A 194 0.84 9.37 8.63
N THR A 195 0.37 8.92 7.47
CA THR A 195 0.19 9.74 6.27
C THR A 195 -1.22 10.32 6.16
N ASP A 196 -2.24 9.49 6.41
CA ASP A 196 -3.65 9.88 6.41
C ASP A 196 -4.37 9.14 7.55
N PRO A 197 -4.66 9.82 8.68
CA PRO A 197 -5.25 9.19 9.85
C PRO A 197 -6.73 8.81 9.67
N TYR A 198 -7.34 9.19 8.55
CA TYR A 198 -8.75 8.97 8.23
C TYR A 198 -8.98 7.77 7.28
N LEU A 199 -7.94 6.99 6.98
CA LEU A 199 -8.07 5.79 6.14
C LEU A 199 -8.89 4.68 6.82
N ASP A 200 -9.72 4.01 6.04
CA ASP A 200 -10.43 2.80 6.47
C ASP A 200 -9.59 1.55 6.16
N ILE A 201 -8.87 1.02 7.15
CA ILE A 201 -7.97 -0.12 6.96
C ILE A 201 -8.51 -1.35 7.68
N GLU A 202 -8.51 -2.50 7.00
CA GLU A 202 -8.79 -3.83 7.55
C GLU A 202 -7.51 -4.70 7.44
N LEU A 203 -7.13 -5.39 8.52
CA LEU A 203 -5.97 -6.28 8.53
C LEU A 203 -6.40 -7.74 8.43
N TRP A 204 -5.78 -8.45 7.49
CA TRP A 204 -5.87 -9.89 7.27
C TRP A 204 -4.54 -10.51 7.67
N SER A 205 -4.24 -10.49 8.98
CA SER A 205 -2.93 -10.83 9.56
C SER A 205 -2.58 -12.32 9.52
N GLU A 206 -3.51 -13.19 9.16
CA GLU A 206 -3.25 -14.62 8.90
C GLU A 206 -2.99 -14.87 7.40
N GLY A 207 -2.88 -13.81 6.60
CA GLY A 207 -2.86 -13.89 5.14
C GLY A 207 -4.22 -14.32 4.57
N LEU A 208 -4.19 -14.81 3.33
CA LEU A 208 -5.37 -15.34 2.65
C LEU A 208 -5.38 -16.87 2.69
N THR A 209 -6.55 -17.42 2.99
CA THR A 209 -6.86 -18.83 3.05
C THR A 209 -8.06 -19.10 2.14
N GLU A 210 -8.33 -20.37 1.83
CA GLU A 210 -9.52 -20.78 1.08
C GLU A 210 -10.81 -20.22 1.71
N ASP A 211 -10.88 -20.24 3.04
CA ASP A 211 -12.05 -19.78 3.80
C ASP A 211 -12.18 -18.24 3.84
N THR A 212 -11.09 -17.50 3.63
CA THR A 212 -11.07 -16.03 3.77
C THR A 212 -11.12 -15.28 2.44
N LEU A 213 -10.78 -15.92 1.32
CA LEU A 213 -10.72 -15.29 0.00
C LEU A 213 -12.05 -14.62 -0.39
N ASP A 214 -13.18 -15.31 -0.22
CA ASP A 214 -14.49 -14.75 -0.59
C ASP A 214 -14.83 -13.50 0.22
N ALA A 215 -14.52 -13.50 1.52
CA ALA A 215 -14.72 -12.36 2.40
C ALA A 215 -13.73 -11.22 2.11
N PHE A 216 -12.47 -11.53 1.77
CA PHE A 216 -11.45 -10.55 1.41
C PHE A 216 -11.82 -9.76 0.16
N PHE A 217 -12.45 -10.38 -0.82
CA PHE A 217 -12.93 -9.66 -2.00
C PHE A 217 -14.25 -8.92 -1.77
N GLY A 218 -15.03 -9.30 -0.75
CA GLY A 218 -16.41 -8.87 -0.56
C GLY A 218 -17.36 -9.59 -1.53
N ALA A 219 -18.63 -9.71 -1.13
CA ALA A 219 -19.68 -10.36 -1.92
C ALA A 219 -20.91 -9.45 -2.07
N ASP A 220 -21.67 -9.65 -3.15
CA ASP A 220 -23.07 -9.22 -3.23
C ASP A 220 -23.85 -9.90 -2.09
N GLY A 221 -24.40 -9.09 -1.17
CA GLY A 221 -25.15 -9.57 -0.01
C GLY A 221 -24.35 -9.82 1.26
N SER A 222 -23.04 -9.52 1.29
CA SER A 222 -22.29 -9.38 2.55
C SER A 222 -22.27 -7.92 3.00
N ASP A 223 -22.24 -7.66 4.32
CA ASP A 223 -22.17 -6.31 4.90
C ASP A 223 -20.86 -5.55 4.55
N GLY A 224 -19.93 -6.18 3.82
CA GLY A 224 -18.65 -5.59 3.41
C GLY A 224 -18.64 -5.17 1.94
N ALA A 225 -18.29 -3.92 1.66
CA ALA A 225 -18.09 -3.42 0.29
C ALA A 225 -17.01 -4.22 -0.47
N ALA A 226 -17.27 -4.46 -1.76
CA ALA A 226 -16.37 -5.17 -2.67
C ALA A 226 -15.06 -4.40 -2.92
N LEU A 227 -14.01 -5.12 -3.33
CA LEU A 227 -12.77 -4.50 -3.81
C LEU A 227 -12.96 -3.86 -5.18
N ASP A 228 -12.43 -2.66 -5.38
CA ASP A 228 -12.35 -2.02 -6.70
C ASP A 228 -11.08 -2.43 -7.47
N LEU A 229 -10.02 -2.84 -6.76
CA LEU A 229 -8.74 -3.26 -7.31
C LEU A 229 -7.99 -4.13 -6.29
N VAL A 230 -7.20 -5.10 -6.78
CA VAL A 230 -6.27 -5.85 -5.93
C VAL A 230 -4.84 -5.75 -6.45
N VAL A 231 -3.91 -5.50 -5.54
CA VAL A 231 -2.46 -5.54 -5.73
C VAL A 231 -1.97 -6.86 -5.14
N GLU A 232 -1.39 -7.72 -5.97
CA GLU A 232 -0.95 -9.07 -5.59
C GLU A 232 0.57 -9.17 -5.65
N GLU A 233 1.21 -9.25 -4.48
CA GLU A 233 2.66 -9.19 -4.27
C GLU A 233 3.14 -10.28 -3.31
N CYS A 234 2.41 -11.40 -3.22
CA CYS A 234 2.73 -12.50 -2.31
C CYS A 234 3.62 -13.54 -2.97
N ASP A 235 4.50 -14.19 -2.21
CA ASP A 235 5.43 -15.19 -2.76
C ASP A 235 4.83 -16.61 -2.83
N THR A 236 3.54 -16.76 -2.49
CA THR A 236 2.88 -18.08 -2.39
C THR A 236 2.08 -18.38 -3.66
N PRO A 237 2.54 -19.30 -4.54
CA PRO A 237 1.97 -19.43 -5.89
C PRO A 237 0.49 -19.81 -5.95
N TRP A 238 0.02 -20.64 -5.01
CA TRP A 238 -1.39 -21.00 -4.94
C TRP A 238 -2.25 -19.78 -4.57
N VAL A 239 -1.79 -18.91 -3.66
CA VAL A 239 -2.48 -17.66 -3.30
C VAL A 239 -2.53 -16.73 -4.51
N LYS A 240 -1.41 -16.56 -5.25
CA LYS A 240 -1.39 -15.75 -6.48
C LYS A 240 -2.47 -16.18 -7.47
N THR A 241 -2.65 -17.50 -7.59
CA THR A 241 -3.63 -18.12 -8.50
C THR A 241 -5.05 -17.92 -7.98
N ALA A 242 -5.26 -18.17 -6.68
CA ALA A 242 -6.57 -18.03 -6.04
C ALA A 242 -7.08 -16.57 -6.10
N VAL A 243 -6.22 -15.59 -5.78
CA VAL A 243 -6.56 -14.16 -5.89
C VAL A 243 -7.07 -13.84 -7.29
N ARG A 244 -6.43 -14.35 -8.35
CA ARG A 244 -6.86 -14.12 -9.73
C ARG A 244 -8.14 -14.87 -10.10
N GLU A 245 -8.36 -16.09 -9.59
CA GLU A 245 -9.63 -16.80 -9.75
C GLU A 245 -10.80 -16.00 -9.14
N HIS A 246 -10.65 -15.53 -7.90
CA HIS A 246 -11.67 -14.73 -7.22
C HIS A 246 -11.86 -13.36 -7.87
N ALA A 247 -10.77 -12.68 -8.26
CA ALA A 247 -10.81 -11.41 -8.98
C ALA A 247 -11.53 -11.54 -10.32
N ARG A 248 -11.28 -12.62 -11.07
CA ARG A 248 -11.94 -12.90 -12.35
C ARG A 248 -13.45 -13.07 -12.20
N VAL A 249 -13.89 -13.86 -11.22
CA VAL A 249 -15.32 -14.08 -10.94
C VAL A 249 -16.01 -12.77 -10.57
N ARG A 250 -15.33 -11.91 -9.79
CA ARG A 250 -15.87 -10.65 -9.28
C ARG A 250 -15.59 -9.44 -10.15
N ARG A 251 -14.94 -9.64 -11.30
CA ARG A 251 -14.58 -8.56 -12.24
C ARG A 251 -13.73 -7.46 -11.59
N VAL A 252 -12.77 -7.86 -10.76
CA VAL A 252 -11.83 -6.96 -10.08
C VAL A 252 -10.51 -6.95 -10.85
N PRO A 253 -9.96 -5.80 -11.24
CA PRO A 253 -8.64 -5.74 -11.86
C PRO A 253 -7.53 -6.13 -10.87
N VAL A 254 -6.53 -6.85 -11.36
CA VAL A 254 -5.34 -7.26 -10.61
C VAL A 254 -4.11 -6.55 -11.15
N LEU A 255 -3.30 -5.99 -10.26
CA LEU A 255 -1.96 -5.49 -10.55
C LEU A 255 -0.94 -6.33 -9.78
N MET A 256 0.17 -6.65 -10.42
CA MET A 256 1.31 -7.30 -9.77
C MET A 256 2.61 -6.71 -10.34
N ASP A 257 3.50 -6.32 -9.47
CA ASP A 257 4.88 -5.96 -9.76
C ASP A 257 5.78 -7.20 -9.57
N ALA A 258 6.67 -7.42 -10.52
CA ALA A 258 7.82 -8.28 -10.33
C ALA A 258 9.07 -7.44 -10.57
N ASN A 259 9.78 -7.15 -9.48
CA ASN A 259 10.78 -6.08 -9.45
C ASN A 259 11.97 -6.30 -10.39
N ASP A 260 12.26 -7.54 -10.78
CA ASP A 260 13.34 -7.83 -11.72
C ASP A 260 12.97 -7.21 -13.08
N ARG A 261 13.83 -6.29 -13.56
CA ARG A 261 13.59 -5.46 -14.75
C ARG A 261 12.30 -4.62 -14.75
N GLY A 262 11.71 -4.38 -13.58
CA GLY A 262 10.54 -3.51 -13.45
C GLY A 262 9.33 -4.00 -14.23
N MET A 263 9.02 -5.30 -14.14
CA MET A 263 7.85 -5.88 -14.77
C MET A 263 6.58 -5.50 -14.01
N LEU A 264 5.59 -4.94 -14.72
CA LEU A 264 4.23 -4.74 -14.23
C LEU A 264 3.27 -5.64 -15.02
N ASP A 265 2.58 -6.53 -14.32
CA ASP A 265 1.52 -7.41 -14.83
C ASP A 265 0.16 -6.77 -14.50
N VAL A 266 -0.67 -6.58 -15.53
CA VAL A 266 -1.97 -5.93 -15.44
C VAL A 266 -3.04 -6.88 -15.98
N GLU A 267 -3.99 -7.30 -15.15
CA GLU A 267 -5.12 -8.13 -15.56
C GLU A 267 -6.45 -7.41 -15.30
N ARG A 268 -7.03 -6.86 -16.37
CA ARG A 268 -8.32 -6.15 -16.35
C ARG A 268 -9.50 -7.12 -16.41
N PHE A 269 -9.68 -7.94 -15.38
CA PHE A 269 -10.84 -8.85 -15.33
C PHE A 269 -12.19 -8.11 -15.30
N ASP A 270 -12.19 -6.81 -14.95
CA ASP A 270 -13.31 -5.90 -15.08
C ASP A 270 -13.77 -5.69 -16.54
N LEU A 271 -12.83 -5.70 -17.49
CA LEU A 271 -13.10 -5.53 -18.91
C LEU A 271 -13.08 -6.87 -19.67
N GLU A 272 -12.25 -7.80 -19.24
CA GLU A 272 -11.91 -9.02 -19.95
C GLU A 272 -12.07 -10.24 -19.02
N PRO A 273 -13.30 -10.55 -18.56
CA PRO A 273 -13.56 -11.58 -17.55
C PRO A 273 -13.27 -13.01 -18.03
N GLY A 274 -13.12 -13.22 -19.34
CA GLY A 274 -12.72 -14.49 -19.95
C GLY A 274 -11.20 -14.68 -20.07
N ARG A 275 -10.38 -13.70 -19.67
CA ARG A 275 -8.92 -13.79 -19.82
C ARG A 275 -8.36 -14.99 -19.02
N PRO A 276 -7.46 -15.79 -19.63
CA PRO A 276 -6.65 -16.76 -18.89
C PRO A 276 -5.76 -16.09 -17.86
N LEU A 277 -5.67 -16.68 -16.67
CA LEU A 277 -4.85 -16.14 -15.57
C LEU A 277 -3.37 -16.04 -15.98
N PHE A 278 -2.68 -15.02 -15.48
CA PHE A 278 -1.27 -14.74 -15.82
C PHE A 278 -1.04 -14.64 -17.33
N HIS A 279 -2.04 -14.13 -18.06
CA HIS A 279 -2.03 -14.08 -19.52
C HIS A 279 -1.85 -15.46 -20.20
N GLY A 280 -2.27 -16.54 -19.55
CA GLY A 280 -2.15 -17.92 -20.03
C GLY A 280 -0.86 -18.63 -19.62
N ARG A 281 0.05 -17.97 -18.90
CA ARG A 281 1.33 -18.55 -18.45
C ARG A 281 1.17 -19.55 -17.30
N GLY A 282 0.08 -19.48 -16.55
CA GLY A 282 -0.21 -20.45 -15.47
C GLY A 282 -0.64 -21.85 -15.97
N GLY A 283 -0.54 -22.14 -17.27
CA GLY A 283 -0.87 -23.47 -17.81
C GLY A 283 -2.32 -23.92 -17.64
N GLY A 284 -3.22 -23.04 -17.20
CA GLY A 284 -4.61 -23.37 -16.89
C GLY A 284 -4.82 -24.09 -15.55
N LEU A 285 -3.79 -24.19 -14.70
CA LEU A 285 -3.90 -24.80 -13.38
C LEU A 285 -4.80 -23.96 -12.46
N THR A 286 -5.63 -24.65 -11.67
CA THR A 286 -6.43 -24.05 -10.60
C THR A 286 -5.60 -23.81 -9.35
N ALA A 287 -6.05 -22.94 -8.44
CA ALA A 287 -5.34 -22.70 -7.18
C ALA A 287 -5.16 -23.98 -6.35
N GLY A 288 -6.17 -24.86 -6.33
CA GLY A 288 -6.10 -26.15 -5.64
C GLY A 288 -5.04 -27.10 -6.23
N GLU A 289 -4.92 -27.14 -7.56
CA GLU A 289 -3.88 -27.92 -8.25
C GLU A 289 -2.49 -27.35 -7.98
N VAL A 290 -2.33 -26.02 -8.03
CA VAL A 290 -1.05 -25.34 -7.72
C VAL A 290 -0.63 -25.63 -6.28
N ARG A 291 -1.58 -25.66 -5.33
CA ARG A 291 -1.31 -26.00 -3.93
C ARG A 291 -0.80 -27.43 -3.73
N ALA A 292 -1.23 -28.36 -4.58
CA ALA A 292 -0.84 -29.77 -4.53
C ALA A 292 0.50 -30.07 -5.24
N LEU A 293 1.11 -29.07 -5.90
CA LEU A 293 2.39 -29.25 -6.59
C LEU A 293 3.53 -29.59 -5.61
N GLY A 294 4.40 -30.50 -6.03
CA GLY A 294 5.67 -30.75 -5.34
C GLY A 294 6.66 -29.59 -5.55
N PRO A 295 7.70 -29.46 -4.70
CA PRO A 295 8.58 -28.28 -4.68
C PRO A 295 9.17 -27.87 -6.05
N ALA A 296 9.63 -28.84 -6.85
CA ALA A 296 10.21 -28.56 -8.16
C ALA A 296 9.17 -28.00 -9.15
N ALA A 297 7.95 -28.54 -9.14
CA ALA A 297 6.87 -28.07 -9.99
C ALA A 297 6.34 -26.70 -9.54
N THR A 298 6.30 -26.43 -8.24
CA THR A 298 5.97 -25.12 -7.68
C THR A 298 6.96 -24.05 -8.12
N THR A 299 8.26 -24.35 -8.11
CA THR A 299 9.30 -23.42 -8.61
C THR A 299 9.15 -23.18 -10.11
N ALA A 300 8.95 -24.24 -10.91
CA ALA A 300 8.73 -24.09 -12.36
C ALA A 300 7.50 -23.22 -12.65
N TYR A 301 6.38 -23.47 -11.96
CA TYR A 301 5.17 -22.67 -12.07
C TYR A 301 5.41 -21.20 -11.73
N LEU A 302 6.17 -20.91 -10.67
CA LEU A 302 6.52 -19.54 -10.29
C LEU A 302 7.37 -18.84 -11.38
N LEU A 303 8.32 -19.55 -11.98
CA LEU A 303 9.15 -19.02 -13.07
C LEU A 303 8.32 -18.74 -14.33
N ASP A 304 7.38 -19.62 -14.68
CA ASP A 304 6.46 -19.41 -15.80
C ASP A 304 5.61 -18.14 -15.61
N ILE A 305 4.99 -17.99 -14.43
CA ILE A 305 4.17 -16.81 -14.15
C ILE A 305 5.01 -15.54 -13.96
N CYS A 306 6.30 -15.62 -13.63
CA CYS A 306 7.19 -14.46 -13.49
C CYS A 306 8.00 -14.12 -14.76
N ASP A 307 7.69 -14.74 -15.89
CA ASP A 307 8.40 -14.55 -17.18
C ASP A 307 9.88 -14.92 -17.15
N GLU A 308 10.18 -16.20 -16.90
CA GLU A 308 11.56 -16.73 -16.89
C GLU A 308 12.42 -16.25 -18.08
N ALA A 309 11.82 -16.18 -19.28
CA ALA A 309 12.50 -15.80 -20.51
C ALA A 309 13.07 -14.37 -20.49
N ASN A 310 12.54 -13.50 -19.64
CA ASN A 310 12.91 -12.09 -19.53
C ASN A 310 13.68 -11.76 -18.25
N LEU A 311 14.06 -12.73 -17.43
CA LEU A 311 14.84 -12.45 -16.20
C LEU A 311 16.17 -11.74 -16.51
N SER A 312 16.64 -10.93 -15.57
CA SER A 312 17.98 -10.35 -15.64
C SER A 312 19.06 -11.43 -15.59
N PRO A 313 20.25 -11.19 -16.17
CA PRO A 313 21.36 -12.12 -16.04
C PRO A 313 21.72 -12.43 -14.58
N ALA A 314 21.64 -11.42 -13.71
CA ALA A 314 21.89 -11.56 -12.28
C ALA A 314 20.85 -12.44 -11.59
N MET A 315 19.55 -12.25 -11.88
CA MET A 315 18.50 -13.11 -11.35
C MET A 315 18.64 -14.54 -11.86
N THR A 316 18.91 -14.73 -13.15
CA THR A 316 19.13 -16.04 -13.77
C THR A 316 20.28 -16.83 -13.12
N ASP A 317 21.41 -16.16 -12.83
CA ASP A 317 22.51 -16.77 -12.06
C ASP A 317 22.08 -17.15 -10.64
N ALA A 318 21.36 -16.25 -9.97
CA ALA A 318 20.91 -16.44 -8.61
C ALA A 318 20.01 -17.68 -8.45
N LEU A 319 19.16 -18.00 -9.44
CA LEU A 319 18.27 -19.18 -9.41
C LEU A 319 18.99 -20.48 -9.08
N ARG A 320 20.20 -20.66 -9.61
CA ARG A 320 21.00 -21.88 -9.42
C ARG A 320 21.63 -21.98 -8.03
N ARG A 321 21.61 -20.88 -7.27
CA ARG A 321 22.32 -20.69 -6.00
C ARG A 321 21.37 -20.56 -4.81
N ILE A 322 20.07 -20.42 -5.04
CA ILE A 322 19.04 -20.43 -4.00
C ILE A 322 19.05 -21.79 -3.28
N GLY A 323 18.97 -21.75 -1.95
CA GLY A 323 19.05 -22.93 -1.08
C GLY A 323 20.47 -23.46 -0.87
N THR A 324 21.49 -22.87 -1.51
CA THR A 324 22.91 -23.26 -1.34
C THR A 324 23.75 -22.09 -0.81
N THR A 325 24.03 -21.11 -1.67
CA THR A 325 24.81 -19.90 -1.31
C THR A 325 23.94 -18.65 -1.16
N LEU A 326 22.68 -18.72 -1.61
CA LEU A 326 21.67 -17.69 -1.43
C LEU A 326 20.47 -18.25 -0.65
N ALA A 327 19.95 -17.47 0.28
CA ALA A 327 18.77 -17.87 1.05
C ALA A 327 17.47 -17.74 0.26
N SER A 328 17.37 -16.74 -0.62
CA SER A 328 16.17 -16.43 -1.42
C SER A 328 16.55 -15.61 -2.65
N TRP A 329 15.54 -15.31 -3.48
CA TRP A 329 15.63 -14.48 -4.67
C TRP A 329 16.16 -13.07 -4.35
N PRO A 330 17.15 -12.55 -5.10
CA PRO A 330 17.65 -11.19 -4.91
C PRO A 330 16.60 -10.14 -5.25
N GLN A 331 16.41 -9.17 -4.36
CA GLN A 331 15.52 -8.02 -4.60
C GLN A 331 16.22 -6.74 -4.12
N LEU A 332 16.22 -5.70 -4.96
CA LEU A 332 16.80 -4.39 -4.64
C LEU A 332 15.71 -3.40 -4.22
N ALA A 333 16.06 -2.51 -3.28
CA ALA A 333 15.17 -1.44 -2.83
C ALA A 333 14.67 -0.56 -3.99
N SER A 334 15.56 -0.22 -4.94
CA SER A 334 15.22 0.59 -6.10
C SER A 334 14.14 -0.05 -6.97
N GLY A 335 14.21 -1.36 -7.19
CA GLY A 335 13.20 -2.11 -7.93
C GLY A 335 11.85 -2.14 -7.20
N VAL A 336 11.87 -2.29 -5.86
CA VAL A 336 10.65 -2.25 -5.02
C VAL A 336 9.99 -0.87 -5.04
N VAL A 337 10.78 0.20 -4.94
CA VAL A 337 10.27 1.56 -5.00
C VAL A 337 9.73 1.89 -6.40
N LEU A 338 10.40 1.43 -7.48
CA LEU A 338 9.88 1.53 -8.84
C LEU A 338 8.54 0.81 -8.97
N GLY A 339 8.44 -0.43 -8.46
CA GLY A 339 7.21 -1.20 -8.44
C GLY A 339 6.04 -0.46 -7.78
N GLY A 340 6.29 0.16 -6.62
CA GLY A 340 5.29 1.01 -5.95
C GLY A 340 4.79 2.17 -6.83
N ALA A 341 5.67 2.80 -7.61
CA ALA A 341 5.30 3.85 -8.55
C ALA A 341 4.48 3.30 -9.74
N LEU A 342 4.91 2.18 -10.34
CA LEU A 342 4.22 1.54 -11.47
C LEU A 342 2.81 1.09 -11.10
N VAL A 343 2.67 0.46 -9.93
CA VAL A 343 1.38 -0.01 -9.41
C VAL A 343 0.48 1.19 -9.09
N THR A 344 0.96 2.22 -8.40
CA THR A 344 0.12 3.36 -8.01
C THR A 344 -0.39 4.15 -9.22
N ASP A 345 0.50 4.45 -10.19
CA ASP A 345 0.10 5.15 -11.42
C ASP A 345 -0.96 4.35 -12.19
N THR A 346 -0.76 3.04 -12.30
CA THR A 346 -1.66 2.16 -13.04
C THR A 346 -2.98 2.00 -12.30
N ALA A 347 -2.96 1.83 -10.97
CA ALA A 347 -4.15 1.76 -10.14
C ALA A 347 -5.00 3.02 -10.27
N ARG A 348 -4.36 4.21 -10.19
CA ARG A 348 -5.05 5.49 -10.42
C ARG A 348 -5.75 5.52 -11.78
N ARG A 349 -5.04 5.20 -12.86
CA ARG A 349 -5.62 5.19 -14.21
C ARG A 349 -6.76 4.19 -14.35
N VAL A 350 -6.61 2.97 -13.82
CA VAL A 350 -7.67 1.94 -13.84
C VAL A 350 -8.91 2.41 -13.07
N LEU A 351 -8.74 2.92 -11.85
CA LEU A 351 -9.84 3.35 -10.98
C LEU A 351 -10.57 4.61 -11.47
N LEU A 352 -9.89 5.45 -12.27
CA LEU A 352 -10.50 6.60 -12.97
C LEU A 352 -11.11 6.22 -14.33
N GLY A 353 -11.02 4.96 -14.74
CA GLY A 353 -11.55 4.50 -16.02
C GLY A 353 -10.71 4.93 -17.23
N HIS A 354 -9.46 5.34 -17.03
CA HIS A 354 -8.55 5.63 -18.14
C HIS A 354 -8.15 4.35 -18.87
N PRO A 355 -7.80 4.43 -20.18
CA PRO A 355 -7.36 3.26 -20.92
C PRO A 355 -6.09 2.63 -20.33
N VAL A 356 -6.21 1.38 -19.89
CA VAL A 356 -5.11 0.51 -19.49
C VAL A 356 -5.45 -0.88 -20.00
N ALA A 357 -4.66 -1.39 -20.95
CA ALA A 357 -4.86 -2.74 -21.47
C ALA A 357 -4.29 -3.77 -20.48
N SER A 358 -4.84 -4.98 -20.52
CA SER A 358 -4.19 -6.10 -19.83
C SER A 358 -2.91 -6.50 -20.55
N GLY A 359 -1.88 -6.85 -19.80
CA GLY A 359 -0.62 -7.33 -20.35
C GLY A 359 0.54 -7.15 -19.38
N ARG A 360 1.74 -7.47 -19.86
CA ARG A 360 3.00 -7.22 -19.16
C ARG A 360 3.70 -6.03 -19.76
N TYR A 361 4.14 -5.15 -18.88
CA TYR A 361 4.88 -3.95 -19.19
C TYR A 361 6.22 -4.02 -18.48
N TYR A 362 7.27 -3.48 -19.10
CA TYR A 362 8.60 -3.46 -18.52
C TYR A 362 9.11 -2.03 -18.48
N VAL A 363 9.54 -1.60 -17.30
CA VAL A 363 10.31 -0.37 -17.10
C VAL A 363 11.70 -0.78 -16.66
N ASP A 364 12.45 -1.37 -17.60
CA ASP A 364 13.79 -1.88 -17.36
C ASP A 364 14.76 -0.69 -17.23
N LEU A 365 15.15 -0.37 -15.99
CA LEU A 365 16.06 0.73 -15.69
C LEU A 365 17.44 0.54 -16.33
N GLU A 366 17.91 -0.69 -16.53
CA GLU A 366 19.20 -0.96 -17.16
C GLU A 366 19.13 -0.70 -18.68
N GLU A 367 17.98 -1.00 -19.31
CA GLU A 367 17.77 -0.65 -20.72
C GLU A 367 17.59 0.87 -20.90
N LEU A 368 16.77 1.50 -20.04
CA LEU A 368 16.42 2.92 -20.14
C LEU A 368 17.60 3.84 -19.80
N VAL A 369 18.42 3.45 -18.82
CA VAL A 369 19.60 4.19 -18.34
C VAL A 369 20.89 3.39 -18.65
N GLY A 370 20.89 2.74 -19.81
CA GLY A 370 22.02 1.94 -20.29
C GLY A 370 23.04 2.73 -21.10
N HIS A 371 24.15 2.08 -21.45
CA HIS A 371 25.12 2.64 -22.38
C HIS A 371 24.48 2.81 -23.78
N ALA A 372 24.86 3.87 -24.50
CA ALA A 372 24.35 4.16 -25.84
C ALA A 372 24.34 2.88 -26.69
N LYS A 373 23.18 2.55 -27.28
CA LYS A 373 23.07 1.50 -28.30
C LYS A 373 24.17 1.80 -29.32
N THR A 374 25.17 0.93 -29.42
CA THR A 374 26.25 1.09 -30.41
C THR A 374 25.56 1.31 -31.75
N PRO A 375 25.87 2.38 -32.51
CA PRO A 375 25.24 2.60 -33.80
C PRO A 375 25.39 1.31 -34.59
N ALA A 376 24.28 0.74 -35.06
CA ALA A 376 24.31 -0.41 -35.94
C ALA A 376 25.39 -0.13 -36.98
N THR A 377 26.45 -0.93 -37.01
CA THR A 377 27.46 -0.84 -38.05
C THR A 377 26.71 -0.92 -39.36
N VAL A 378 26.58 0.23 -40.03
CA VAL A 378 26.08 0.30 -41.39
C VAL A 378 27.01 -0.62 -42.16
N GLY A 379 26.49 -1.76 -42.56
CA GLY A 379 27.21 -2.70 -43.40
C GLY A 379 27.56 -1.98 -44.67
N ALA A 380 28.80 -1.49 -44.74
CA ALA A 380 29.43 -1.26 -46.03
C ALA A 380 29.67 -2.64 -46.62
N THR A 381 28.92 -2.97 -47.65
CA THR A 381 29.30 -4.04 -48.57
C THR A 381 28.76 -3.69 -49.96
N PRO A 382 29.52 -3.90 -51.05
CA PRO A 382 30.96 -4.17 -51.17
C PRO A 382 31.79 -2.92 -51.56
#